data_AF-A0A379AYG4-F1
#
_entry.id   AF-A0A379AYG4-F1
#
_cell.length_a   1.000
_cell.length_b   1.000
_cell.length_c   1.000
_cell.angle_alpha   90.00
_cell.angle_beta   90.00
_cell.angle_gamma   90.00
#
_symmetry.space_group_name_H-M   'P 1'
#
loop_
_entity.id
_entity.type
_entity.pdbx_description
1 polymer ?
#
loop_
_entity_poly.entity_id
_entity_poly.type
_entity_poly.pdbx_seq_one_letter_code
_entity_poly.pdbx_strand_id
1 'polypeptide(L)'
;MLNTITQNETFIQKKAEYEAALEALNKANDEIAKKQEIINRNNAIIQALQAENLELEKKLDGSLDVESADLDFVEFDKLSDQLNSNTRKITLLEKLNKETENKIEIFKLEEYSKAASEAELKYNQLNKYVFELTQEFIQDEELIQKLNFLCGLYVECLDMREKNTLMQLNMVVEQVFLEDFSKQVRPSIKNPEKHPLGIEKPKILYQTLGTGFFARRRLQELKEKQ
;
A
#
# COMPACT_ATOMS: atom_id res chain seq x y z
N MET A 1 -19.72 26.06 -2.65
CA MET A 1 -18.55 25.95 -1.76
C MET A 1 -17.66 24.77 -2.11
N LEU A 2 -18.11 23.51 -2.03
CA LEU A 2 -17.42 22.41 -2.73
C LEU A 2 -17.23 22.74 -4.21
N ASN A 3 -18.27 23.28 -4.87
CA ASN A 3 -18.17 23.78 -6.24
C ASN A 3 -17.10 24.86 -6.45
N THR A 4 -16.88 25.75 -5.47
CA THR A 4 -15.89 26.83 -5.57
C THR A 4 -14.46 26.32 -5.40
N ILE A 5 -14.25 25.33 -4.51
CA ILE A 5 -12.97 24.65 -4.36
C ILE A 5 -12.65 23.83 -5.61
N THR A 6 -13.63 23.09 -6.14
CA THR A 6 -13.43 22.26 -7.35
C THR A 6 -13.24 23.06 -8.62
N GLN A 7 -13.61 24.34 -8.63
CA GLN A 7 -13.41 25.27 -9.75
C GLN A 7 -12.13 26.11 -9.62
N ASN A 8 -11.42 26.02 -8.49
CA ASN A 8 -10.16 26.72 -8.29
C ASN A 8 -9.07 26.14 -9.20
N GLU A 9 -8.38 26.97 -9.97
CA GLU A 9 -7.36 26.54 -10.92
C GLU A 9 -6.20 25.79 -10.25
N THR A 10 -5.76 26.23 -9.07
CA THR A 10 -4.69 25.57 -8.31
C THR A 10 -5.14 24.21 -7.78
N PHE A 11 -6.41 24.08 -7.37
CA PHE A 11 -6.98 22.78 -7.01
C PHE A 11 -7.00 21.84 -8.21
N ILE A 12 -7.50 22.29 -9.36
CA ILE A 12 -7.58 21.50 -10.59
C ILE A 12 -6.18 21.01 -10.98
N GLN A 13 -5.19 21.89 -10.96
CA GLN A 13 -3.81 21.55 -11.26
C GLN A 13 -3.26 20.50 -10.28
N LYS A 14 -3.36 20.73 -8.96
CA LYS A 14 -2.85 19.77 -7.96
C LYS A 14 -3.56 18.42 -8.02
N LYS A 15 -4.86 18.42 -8.35
CA LYS A 15 -5.63 17.20 -8.58
C LYS A 15 -5.10 16.44 -9.79
N ALA A 16 -4.87 17.11 -10.91
CA ALA A 16 -4.30 16.48 -12.10
C ALA A 16 -2.88 15.92 -11.85
N GLU A 17 -2.05 16.65 -11.11
CA GLU A 17 -0.71 16.16 -10.70
C GLU A 17 -0.81 14.90 -9.83
N TYR A 18 -1.78 14.86 -8.91
CA TYR A 18 -2.03 13.66 -8.10
C TYR A 18 -2.55 12.48 -8.94
N GLU A 19 -3.49 12.72 -9.85
CA GLU A 19 -4.05 11.67 -10.71
C GLU A 19 -2.98 11.05 -11.63
N ALA A 20 -2.07 11.88 -12.18
CA ALA A 20 -0.94 11.38 -12.95
C ALA A 20 0.03 10.52 -12.10
N ALA A 21 0.33 10.95 -10.87
CA ALA A 21 1.15 10.17 -9.94
C ALA A 21 0.47 8.86 -9.52
N LEU A 22 -0.86 8.88 -9.34
CA LEU A 22 -1.65 7.69 -9.01
C LEU A 22 -1.66 6.69 -10.19
N GLU A 23 -1.78 7.16 -11.43
CA GLU A 23 -1.71 6.31 -12.61
C GLU A 23 -0.33 5.63 -12.72
N ALA A 24 0.76 6.38 -12.45
CA ALA A 24 2.11 5.81 -12.42
C ALA A 24 2.26 4.74 -11.33
N LEU A 25 1.73 4.97 -10.12
CA LEU A 25 1.72 3.97 -9.05
C LEU A 25 0.92 2.72 -9.45
N ASN A 26 -0.24 2.89 -10.08
CA ASN A 26 -1.06 1.76 -10.53
C ASN A 26 -0.34 0.92 -11.60
N LYS A 27 0.32 1.57 -12.57
CA LYS A 27 1.16 0.87 -13.55
C LYS A 27 2.29 0.08 -12.89
N ALA A 28 2.95 0.66 -11.88
CA ALA A 28 3.99 -0.01 -11.13
C ALA A 28 3.46 -1.19 -10.30
N ASN A 29 2.25 -1.05 -9.72
CA ASN A 29 1.57 -2.15 -9.01
C ASN A 29 1.27 -3.33 -9.97
N ASP A 30 0.74 -3.02 -11.16
CA ASP A 30 0.39 -4.02 -12.18
C ASP A 30 1.63 -4.74 -12.71
N GLU A 31 2.75 -4.04 -12.88
CA GLU A 31 4.01 -4.64 -13.32
C GLU A 31 4.52 -5.68 -12.31
N ILE A 32 4.50 -5.36 -11.01
CA ILE A 32 4.88 -6.31 -9.96
C ILE A 32 3.93 -7.51 -9.96
N ALA A 33 2.62 -7.26 -10.07
CA ALA A 33 1.61 -8.32 -10.09
C ALA A 33 1.82 -9.30 -11.25
N LYS A 34 2.08 -8.79 -12.46
CA LYS A 34 2.37 -9.62 -13.65
C LYS A 34 3.61 -10.50 -13.46
N LYS A 35 4.69 -9.96 -12.89
CA LYS A 35 5.90 -10.76 -12.64
C LYS A 35 5.65 -11.82 -11.56
N GLN A 36 4.84 -11.51 -10.55
CA GLN A 36 4.44 -12.48 -9.53
C GLN A 36 3.57 -13.61 -10.11
N GLU A 37 2.68 -13.30 -11.05
CA GLU A 37 1.87 -14.29 -11.75
C GLU A 37 2.73 -15.30 -12.53
N ILE A 38 3.81 -14.83 -13.18
CA ILE A 38 4.79 -15.70 -13.85
C ILE A 38 5.44 -16.65 -12.85
N ILE A 39 5.91 -16.16 -11.70
CA ILE A 39 6.51 -16.99 -10.65
C ILE A 39 5.51 -18.04 -10.15
N ASN A 40 4.26 -17.64 -9.90
CA ASN A 40 3.21 -18.53 -9.41
C ASN A 40 2.91 -19.63 -10.44
N ARG A 41 2.83 -19.29 -11.74
CA ARG A 41 2.64 -20.26 -12.82
C ARG A 41 3.81 -21.24 -12.89
N ASN A 42 5.04 -20.76 -12.82
CA ASN A 42 6.23 -21.59 -12.85
C ASN A 42 6.28 -22.54 -11.64
N ASN A 43 5.91 -22.06 -10.45
CA ASN A 43 5.84 -22.89 -9.23
C ASN A 43 4.79 -24.01 -9.37
N ALA A 44 3.64 -23.75 -9.99
CA ALA A 44 2.64 -24.78 -10.26
C ALA A 44 3.18 -25.86 -11.22
N ILE A 45 3.96 -25.46 -12.24
CA ILE A 45 4.61 -26.40 -13.17
C ILE A 45 5.68 -27.22 -12.43
N ILE A 46 6.51 -26.59 -11.60
CA ILE A 46 7.52 -27.28 -10.79
C ILE A 46 6.85 -28.33 -9.90
N GLN A 47 5.77 -27.99 -9.20
CA GLN A 47 5.03 -28.94 -8.35
C GLN A 47 4.47 -30.12 -9.14
N ALA A 48 3.93 -29.88 -10.34
CA ALA A 48 3.45 -30.95 -11.22
C ALA A 48 4.59 -31.89 -11.65
N LEU A 49 5.73 -31.34 -12.06
CA LEU A 49 6.91 -32.13 -12.46
C LEU A 49 7.52 -32.90 -11.28
N GLN A 50 7.50 -32.34 -10.06
CA GLN A 50 7.95 -33.03 -8.86
C GLN A 50 7.04 -34.21 -8.51
N ALA A 51 5.72 -34.03 -8.64
CA ALA A 51 4.76 -35.13 -8.45
C ALA A 51 4.96 -36.24 -9.49
N GLU A 52 5.17 -35.87 -10.75
CA GLU A 52 5.47 -36.82 -11.83
C GLU A 52 6.79 -37.58 -11.57
N ASN A 53 7.84 -36.89 -11.13
CA ASN A 53 9.11 -37.54 -10.78
C ASN A 53 8.94 -38.55 -9.65
N LEU A 54 8.17 -38.24 -8.60
CA LEU A 54 7.88 -39.20 -7.52
C LEU A 54 7.14 -40.44 -8.03
N GLU A 55 6.27 -40.31 -9.04
CA GLU A 55 5.61 -41.46 -9.67
C GLU A 55 6.58 -42.28 -10.53
N LEU A 56 7.47 -41.60 -11.28
CA LEU A 56 8.50 -42.26 -12.09
C LEU A 56 9.52 -43.02 -11.23
N GLU A 57 9.95 -42.42 -10.10
CA GLU A 57 10.82 -43.08 -9.11
C GLU A 57 10.17 -44.34 -8.55
N LYS A 58 8.89 -44.29 -8.17
CA LYS A 58 8.16 -45.50 -7.72
C LYS A 58 8.07 -46.59 -8.79
N LYS A 59 7.94 -46.20 -10.07
CA LYS A 59 7.93 -47.17 -11.18
C LYS A 59 9.31 -47.79 -11.40
N LEU A 60 10.38 -47.01 -11.29
CA LEU A 60 11.77 -47.49 -11.35
C LEU A 60 12.08 -48.43 -10.17
N ASP A 61 11.65 -48.09 -8.96
CA ASP A 61 11.82 -48.94 -7.78
C ASP A 61 11.00 -50.23 -7.89
N GLY A 62 9.79 -50.15 -8.47
CA GLY A 62 8.91 -51.30 -8.68
C GLY A 62 9.32 -52.22 -9.83
N SER A 63 10.11 -51.75 -10.80
CA SER A 63 10.65 -52.58 -11.89
C SER A 63 11.95 -53.32 -11.50
N LEU A 64 12.51 -53.01 -10.33
CA LEU A 64 13.59 -53.75 -9.69
C LEU A 64 13.04 -54.96 -8.90
N ASP A 65 12.33 -55.88 -9.56
CA ASP A 65 11.86 -57.11 -8.92
C ASP A 65 13.02 -58.10 -8.80
N VAL A 66 13.54 -58.26 -7.58
CA VAL A 66 14.78 -58.99 -7.24
C VAL A 66 14.67 -60.50 -7.55
N GLU A 67 13.46 -61.01 -7.80
CA GLU A 67 13.21 -62.43 -8.09
C GLU A 67 13.12 -62.76 -9.61
N SER A 68 12.95 -61.77 -10.49
CA SER A 68 12.94 -61.96 -11.95
C SER A 68 14.19 -61.36 -12.60
N ALA A 69 15.02 -62.21 -13.22
CA ALA A 69 16.30 -61.80 -13.82
C ALA A 69 16.19 -60.99 -15.13
N ASP A 70 14.98 -60.63 -15.58
CA ASP A 70 14.74 -59.94 -16.85
C ASP A 70 14.27 -58.49 -16.62
N LEU A 71 15.23 -57.60 -16.34
CA LEU A 71 15.01 -56.16 -16.35
C LEU A 71 14.78 -55.67 -17.80
N ASP A 72 13.65 -55.02 -18.06
CA ASP A 72 13.44 -54.30 -19.33
C ASP A 72 14.24 -52.99 -19.31
N PHE A 73 15.49 -53.08 -19.77
CA PHE A 73 16.39 -51.93 -19.91
C PHE A 73 15.81 -50.82 -20.80
N VAL A 74 14.95 -51.15 -21.78
CA VAL A 74 14.35 -50.15 -22.67
C VAL A 74 13.31 -49.32 -21.93
N GLU A 75 12.50 -49.94 -21.07
CA GLU A 75 11.55 -49.22 -20.22
C GLU A 75 12.27 -48.44 -19.11
N PHE A 76 13.30 -49.03 -18.50
CA PHE A 76 14.14 -48.38 -17.50
C PHE A 76 14.81 -47.11 -18.03
N ASP A 77 15.46 -47.18 -19.20
CA ASP A 77 16.13 -46.04 -19.83
C ASP A 77 15.13 -44.91 -20.15
N LYS A 78 13.92 -45.25 -20.63
CA LYS A 78 12.87 -44.26 -20.90
C LYS A 78 12.43 -43.52 -19.64
N LEU A 79 12.19 -44.24 -18.55
CA LEU A 79 11.77 -43.64 -17.27
C LEU A 79 12.89 -42.77 -16.69
N SER A 80 14.14 -43.24 -16.77
CA SER A 80 15.32 -42.50 -16.34
C SER A 80 15.53 -41.21 -17.15
N ASP A 81 15.40 -41.28 -18.47
CA ASP A 81 15.50 -40.11 -19.36
C ASP A 81 14.41 -39.07 -19.07
N GLN A 82 13.18 -39.52 -18.80
CA GLN A 82 12.06 -38.64 -18.46
C GLN A 82 12.30 -37.94 -17.11
N LEU A 83 12.78 -38.68 -16.10
CA LEU A 83 13.13 -38.13 -14.79
C LEU A 83 14.26 -37.09 -14.91
N ASN A 84 15.30 -37.39 -15.68
CA ASN A 84 16.40 -36.48 -15.97
C ASN A 84 15.92 -35.21 -16.68
N SER A 85 15.04 -35.36 -17.67
CA SER A 85 14.43 -34.25 -18.41
C SER A 85 13.61 -33.34 -17.49
N ASN A 86 12.76 -33.92 -16.65
CA ASN A 86 11.93 -33.17 -15.70
C ASN A 86 12.78 -32.45 -14.64
N THR A 87 13.81 -33.11 -14.11
CA THR A 87 14.76 -32.50 -13.16
C THR A 87 15.48 -31.29 -13.76
N ARG A 88 15.89 -31.38 -15.03
CA ARG A 88 16.48 -30.24 -15.76
C ARG A 88 15.48 -29.09 -15.92
N LYS A 89 14.23 -29.38 -16.29
CA LYS A 89 13.16 -28.36 -16.40
C LYS A 89 12.91 -27.66 -15.06
N ILE A 90 12.83 -28.41 -13.96
CA ILE A 90 12.66 -27.86 -12.60
C ILE A 90 13.79 -26.88 -12.29
N THR A 91 15.05 -27.32 -12.45
CA THR A 91 16.24 -26.47 -12.19
C THR A 91 16.21 -25.17 -12.99
N LEU A 92 15.82 -25.24 -14.27
CA LEU A 92 15.72 -24.05 -15.13
C LEU A 92 14.60 -23.10 -14.69
N LEU A 93 13.43 -23.63 -14.32
CA LEU A 93 12.31 -22.83 -13.83
C LEU A 93 12.62 -22.19 -12.47
N GLU A 94 13.29 -22.89 -11.57
CA GLU A 94 13.74 -22.33 -10.28
C GLU A 94 14.74 -21.18 -10.48
N LYS A 95 15.68 -21.34 -11.41
CA LYS A 95 16.62 -20.27 -11.78
C LYS A 95 15.87 -19.07 -12.36
N LEU A 96 14.94 -19.29 -13.27
CA LEU A 96 14.12 -18.23 -13.87
C LEU A 96 13.27 -17.50 -12.82
N ASN A 97 12.69 -18.22 -11.86
CA ASN A 97 11.94 -17.64 -10.75
C ASN A 97 12.84 -16.72 -9.92
N LYS A 98 14.03 -17.19 -9.53
CA LYS A 98 14.98 -16.40 -8.77
C LYS A 98 15.44 -15.13 -9.51
N GLU A 99 15.68 -15.23 -10.82
CA GLU A 99 15.99 -14.05 -11.65
C GLU A 99 14.81 -13.07 -11.72
N THR A 100 13.58 -13.57 -11.79
CA THR A 100 12.36 -12.76 -11.80
C THR A 100 12.13 -12.09 -10.45
N GLU A 101 12.37 -12.78 -9.34
CA GLU A 101 12.32 -12.24 -7.98
C GLU A 101 13.33 -11.11 -7.79
N ASN A 102 14.58 -11.30 -8.24
CA ASN A 102 15.61 -10.25 -8.22
C ASN A 102 15.17 -9.01 -9.02
N LYS A 103 14.55 -9.21 -10.20
CA LYS A 103 14.00 -8.10 -11.02
C LYS A 103 12.87 -7.37 -10.31
N ILE A 104 11.97 -8.09 -9.63
CA ILE A 104 10.92 -7.49 -8.80
C ILE A 104 11.56 -6.66 -7.67
N GLU A 105 12.58 -7.18 -7.00
CA GLU A 105 13.25 -6.49 -5.88
C GLU A 105 13.94 -5.20 -6.35
N ILE A 106 14.66 -5.24 -7.47
CA ILE A 106 15.27 -4.05 -8.10
C ILE A 106 14.19 -3.02 -8.44
N PHE A 107 13.12 -3.44 -9.11
CA PHE A 107 12.01 -2.55 -9.47
C PHE A 107 11.34 -1.93 -8.25
N LYS A 108 11.21 -2.70 -7.15
CA LYS A 108 10.71 -2.20 -5.87
C LYS A 108 11.61 -1.12 -5.26
N LEU A 109 12.93 -1.34 -5.29
CA LEU A 109 13.94 -0.43 -4.76
C LEU A 109 14.05 0.89 -5.54
N GLU A 110 13.76 0.86 -6.84
CA GLU A 110 13.90 2.02 -7.73
C GLU A 110 12.54 2.64 -8.08
N GLU A 111 11.88 2.08 -9.10
CA GLU A 111 10.74 2.70 -9.77
C GLU A 111 9.49 2.73 -8.89
N TYR A 112 9.17 1.61 -8.24
CA TYR A 112 7.99 1.51 -7.38
C TYR A 112 8.07 2.46 -6.18
N SER A 113 9.19 2.45 -5.46
CA SER A 113 9.36 3.30 -4.28
C SER A 113 9.29 4.78 -4.64
N LYS A 114 9.80 5.17 -5.82
CA LYS A 114 9.66 6.52 -6.34
C LYS A 114 8.20 6.87 -6.64
N ALA A 115 7.49 6.01 -7.39
CA ALA A 115 6.08 6.23 -7.74
C ALA A 115 5.18 6.30 -6.51
N ALA A 116 5.39 5.42 -5.52
CA ALA A 116 4.66 5.41 -4.26
C ALA A 116 4.88 6.69 -3.45
N SER A 117 6.14 7.11 -3.29
CA SER A 117 6.49 8.33 -2.57
C SER A 117 5.91 9.58 -3.25
N GLU A 118 5.94 9.63 -4.58
CA GLU A 118 5.40 10.73 -5.35
C GLU A 118 3.87 10.83 -5.24
N ALA A 119 3.17 9.70 -5.34
CA ALA A 119 1.72 9.66 -5.17
C ALA A 119 1.29 10.10 -3.75
N GLU A 120 1.98 9.64 -2.71
CA GLU A 120 1.73 10.09 -1.32
C GLU A 120 2.01 11.58 -1.14
N LEU A 121 3.14 12.06 -1.64
CA LEU A 121 3.51 13.48 -1.57
C LEU A 121 2.44 14.35 -2.21
N LYS A 122 2.02 14.02 -3.44
CA LYS A 122 1.01 14.78 -4.18
C LYS A 122 -0.36 14.73 -3.51
N TYR A 123 -0.76 13.57 -3.00
CA TYR A 123 -2.00 13.41 -2.22
C TYR A 123 -2.00 14.32 -0.98
N ASN A 124 -0.90 14.31 -0.21
CA ASN A 124 -0.77 15.12 0.99
C ASN A 124 -0.75 16.63 0.66
N GLN A 125 -0.06 17.02 -0.42
CA GLN A 125 -0.04 18.41 -0.88
C GLN A 125 -1.43 18.89 -1.31
N LEU A 126 -2.20 18.06 -2.02
CA LEU A 126 -3.56 18.37 -2.43
C LEU A 126 -4.50 18.53 -1.23
N ASN A 127 -4.48 17.58 -0.29
CA ASN A 127 -5.31 17.67 0.90
C ASN A 127 -4.93 18.82 1.83
N LYS A 128 -3.64 19.09 1.98
CA LYS A 128 -3.16 20.25 2.73
C LYS A 128 -3.67 21.55 2.11
N TYR A 129 -3.56 21.69 0.79
CA TYR A 129 -4.07 22.86 0.08
C TYR A 129 -5.58 23.04 0.26
N VAL A 130 -6.35 21.96 0.16
CA VAL A 130 -7.80 22.02 0.37
C VAL A 130 -8.13 22.39 1.81
N PHE A 131 -7.40 21.82 2.78
CA PHE A 131 -7.56 22.17 4.19
C PHE A 131 -7.26 23.66 4.43
N GLU A 132 -6.20 24.20 3.83
CA GLU A 132 -5.86 25.63 3.89
C GLU A 132 -6.95 26.50 3.28
N LEU A 133 -7.48 26.15 2.10
CA LEU A 133 -8.63 26.85 1.51
C LEU A 133 -9.87 26.82 2.42
N THR A 134 -10.05 25.76 3.20
CA THR A 134 -11.17 25.66 4.12
C THR A 134 -10.99 26.48 5.41
N GLN A 135 -9.79 27.02 5.68
CA GLN A 135 -9.56 27.88 6.85
C GLN A 135 -10.33 29.20 6.75
N GLU A 136 -10.58 29.70 5.54
CA GLU A 136 -11.43 30.89 5.34
C GLU A 136 -12.85 30.66 5.87
N PHE A 137 -13.35 29.42 5.91
CA PHE A 137 -14.65 29.10 6.50
C PHE A 137 -14.67 29.21 8.03
N ILE A 138 -13.52 29.01 8.68
CA ILE A 138 -13.43 29.19 10.13
C ILE A 138 -13.50 30.69 10.46
N GLN A 139 -13.12 31.56 9.52
CA GLN A 139 -13.23 33.01 9.63
C GLN A 139 -14.54 33.58 9.07
N ASP A 140 -15.50 32.71 8.72
CA ASP A 140 -16.81 33.15 8.28
C ASP A 140 -17.49 33.99 9.36
N GLU A 141 -17.85 35.22 9.01
CA GLU A 141 -18.30 36.21 9.98
C GLU A 141 -19.59 35.78 10.70
N GLU A 142 -20.50 35.12 9.98
CA GLU A 142 -21.75 34.61 10.55
C GLU A 142 -21.49 33.46 11.53
N LEU A 143 -20.60 32.53 11.20
CA LEU A 143 -20.18 31.45 12.09
C LEU A 143 -19.51 31.99 13.36
N ILE A 144 -18.56 32.91 13.20
CA ILE A 144 -17.84 33.53 14.33
C ILE A 144 -18.79 34.33 15.22
N GLN A 145 -19.71 35.11 14.65
CA GLN A 145 -20.70 35.85 15.44
C GLN A 145 -21.58 34.92 16.27
N LYS A 146 -22.03 33.80 15.70
CA LYS A 146 -22.80 32.77 16.44
C LYS A 146 -21.98 32.13 17.55
N LEU A 147 -20.72 31.79 17.30
CA LEU A 147 -19.83 31.24 18.31
C LEU A 147 -19.59 32.23 19.46
N ASN A 148 -19.36 33.50 19.15
CA ASN A 148 -19.19 34.56 20.15
C ASN A 148 -20.46 34.76 20.99
N PHE A 149 -21.64 34.74 20.37
CA PHE A 149 -22.91 34.80 21.09
C PHE A 149 -23.09 33.63 22.05
N LEU A 150 -22.82 32.40 21.60
CA LEU A 150 -22.89 31.20 22.44
C LEU A 150 -21.88 31.23 23.59
N CYS A 151 -20.65 31.67 23.33
CA CYS A 151 -19.63 31.86 24.36
C CYS A 151 -20.08 32.90 25.39
N GLY A 152 -20.70 34.00 24.95
CA GLY A 152 -21.28 35.01 25.84
C GLY A 152 -22.36 34.42 26.76
N LEU A 153 -23.31 33.65 26.21
CA LEU A 153 -24.32 32.95 27.00
C LEU A 153 -23.71 31.96 28.00
N TYR A 154 -22.67 31.23 27.59
CA TYR A 154 -21.95 30.31 28.47
C TYR A 154 -21.35 31.06 29.67
N VAL A 155 -20.70 32.21 29.43
CA VAL A 155 -20.09 33.05 30.49
C VAL A 155 -21.14 33.57 31.49
N GLU A 156 -22.33 33.93 31.01
CA GLU A 156 -23.45 34.36 31.85
C GLU A 156 -24.02 33.22 32.71
N CYS A 157 -23.95 31.97 32.23
CA CYS A 157 -24.36 30.80 33.00
C CYS A 157 -23.36 30.40 34.09
N LEU A 158 -22.10 30.82 34.01
CA LEU A 158 -21.08 30.49 35.00
C LEU A 158 -21.31 31.21 36.33
N ASP A 159 -21.33 30.43 37.41
CA ASP A 159 -21.44 30.96 38.77
C ASP A 159 -20.10 31.52 39.29
N MET A 160 -20.14 32.19 40.46
CA MET A 160 -18.93 32.79 41.05
C MET A 160 -17.88 31.76 41.46
N ARG A 161 -18.27 30.52 41.78
CA ARG A 161 -17.32 29.46 42.16
C ARG A 161 -16.60 28.93 40.94
N GLU A 162 -17.33 28.72 39.84
CA GLU A 162 -16.80 28.30 38.55
C GLU A 162 -15.84 29.35 38.01
N LYS A 163 -16.22 30.63 38.02
CA LYS A 163 -15.34 31.76 37.63
C LYS A 163 -14.06 31.81 38.46
N ASN A 164 -14.16 31.63 39.78
CA ASN A 164 -12.99 31.57 40.66
C ASN A 164 -12.10 30.36 40.37
N THR A 165 -12.69 29.21 40.05
CA THR A 165 -11.96 27.99 39.70
C THR A 165 -11.18 28.16 38.41
N LEU A 166 -11.79 28.78 37.39
CA LEU A 166 -11.12 29.10 36.13
C LEU A 166 -9.93 30.05 36.34
N MET A 167 -10.10 31.09 37.16
CA MET A 167 -8.98 31.99 37.52
C MET A 167 -7.86 31.25 38.27
N GLN A 168 -8.19 30.39 39.23
CA GLN A 168 -7.18 29.62 39.99
C GLN A 168 -6.39 28.66 39.10
N LEU A 169 -7.03 28.08 38.10
CA LEU A 169 -6.40 27.17 37.15
C LEU A 169 -5.73 27.90 35.96
N ASN A 170 -5.76 29.24 35.93
CA ASN A 170 -5.31 30.06 34.79
C ASN A 170 -5.92 29.62 33.44
N MET A 171 -7.19 29.20 33.46
CA MET A 171 -7.91 28.77 32.26
C MET A 171 -8.67 29.95 31.64
N VAL A 172 -8.58 30.04 30.31
CA VAL A 172 -9.29 31.05 29.51
C VAL A 172 -10.71 30.54 29.23
N VAL A 173 -11.73 31.36 29.48
CA VAL A 173 -13.14 30.93 29.42
C VAL A 173 -13.51 30.43 28.03
N GLU A 174 -13.00 31.08 26.99
CA GLU A 174 -13.18 30.72 25.59
C GLU A 174 -12.66 29.31 25.30
N GLN A 175 -11.54 28.91 25.92
CA GLN A 175 -10.96 27.59 25.73
C GLN A 175 -11.84 26.51 26.37
N VAL A 176 -12.35 26.77 27.59
CA VAL A 176 -13.24 25.84 28.29
C VAL A 176 -14.58 25.71 27.55
N PHE A 177 -15.12 26.85 27.09
CA PHE A 177 -16.31 26.87 26.24
C PHE A 177 -16.12 26.01 24.98
N LEU A 178 -15.01 26.17 24.24
CA LEU A 178 -14.74 25.39 23.04
C LEU A 178 -14.60 23.90 23.34
N GLU A 179 -14.01 23.54 24.47
CA GLU A 179 -13.88 22.14 24.89
C GLU A 179 -15.26 21.52 25.19
N ASP A 180 -16.11 22.21 25.95
CA ASP A 180 -17.46 21.73 26.27
C ASP A 180 -18.38 21.73 25.04
N PHE A 181 -18.30 22.76 24.21
CA PHE A 181 -19.01 22.83 22.94
C PHE A 181 -18.60 21.66 22.03
N SER A 182 -17.30 21.32 21.98
CA SER A 182 -16.82 20.18 21.20
C SER A 182 -17.46 18.86 21.66
N LYS A 183 -17.68 18.67 22.96
CA LYS A 183 -18.34 17.46 23.50
C LYS A 183 -19.79 17.35 23.04
N GLN A 184 -20.48 18.48 22.89
CA GLN A 184 -21.87 18.50 22.41
C GLN A 184 -21.99 18.30 20.89
N VAL A 185 -21.05 18.85 20.11
CA VAL A 185 -21.08 18.77 18.65
C VAL A 185 -20.51 17.45 18.13
N ARG A 186 -19.55 16.85 18.84
CA ARG A 186 -18.86 15.61 18.42
C ARG A 186 -19.80 14.45 18.06
N PRO A 187 -20.89 14.16 18.81
CA PRO A 187 -21.86 13.12 18.42
C PRO A 187 -22.55 13.38 17.08
N SER A 188 -22.67 14.64 16.68
CA SER A 188 -23.28 15.07 15.42
C SER A 188 -22.31 15.02 14.24
N ILE A 189 -20.99 15.02 14.50
CA ILE A 189 -19.94 14.92 13.46
C ILE A 189 -19.64 13.44 13.23
N LYS A 190 -19.92 12.96 12.01
CA LYS A 190 -19.59 11.59 11.59
C LYS A 190 -18.39 11.59 10.67
N ASN A 191 -17.59 10.53 10.76
CA ASN A 191 -16.57 10.27 9.74
C ASN A 191 -17.27 10.05 8.40
N PRO A 192 -16.83 10.73 7.32
CA PRO A 192 -17.44 10.57 6.02
C PRO A 192 -17.10 9.17 5.47
N GLU A 193 -18.09 8.49 4.87
CA GLU A 193 -17.91 7.16 4.26
C GLU A 193 -17.00 7.20 3.02
N LYS A 194 -16.97 8.35 2.34
CA LYS A 194 -16.14 8.61 1.16
C LYS A 194 -15.35 9.89 1.37
N HIS A 195 -14.21 9.98 0.69
CA HIS A 195 -13.42 11.22 0.73
C HIS A 195 -14.29 12.40 0.28
N PRO A 196 -14.34 13.53 1.02
CA PRO A 196 -15.20 14.67 0.71
C PRO A 196 -15.03 15.24 -0.70
N LEU A 197 -13.85 15.02 -1.29
CA LEU A 197 -13.48 15.49 -2.63
C LEU A 197 -13.60 14.41 -3.72
N GLY A 198 -14.05 13.20 -3.38
CA GLY A 198 -14.08 12.06 -4.30
C GLY A 198 -12.70 11.57 -4.76
N ILE A 199 -11.64 11.93 -4.02
CA ILE A 199 -10.26 11.54 -4.32
C ILE A 199 -9.89 10.36 -3.43
N GLU A 200 -9.56 9.22 -4.05
CA GLU A 200 -9.08 8.06 -3.30
C GLU A 200 -7.69 8.32 -2.72
N LYS A 201 -7.36 7.67 -1.61
CA LYS A 201 -6.00 7.67 -1.07
C LYS A 201 -5.14 6.71 -1.93
N PRO A 202 -3.85 7.02 -2.21
CA PRO A 202 -2.99 6.08 -2.92
C PRO A 202 -2.91 4.74 -2.19
N LYS A 203 -3.05 3.64 -2.94
CA LYS A 203 -2.98 2.26 -2.44
C LYS A 203 -1.56 1.72 -2.62
N ILE A 204 -0.76 1.77 -1.56
CA ILE A 204 0.56 1.15 -1.53
C ILE A 204 0.37 -0.33 -1.17
N LEU A 205 0.50 -1.21 -2.17
CA LEU A 205 0.30 -2.64 -2.04
C LEU A 205 1.57 -3.40 -1.63
N TYR A 206 2.74 -2.86 -1.94
CA TYR A 206 4.02 -3.49 -1.68
C TYR A 206 4.86 -2.63 -0.74
N GLN A 207 5.72 -3.28 0.04
CA GLN A 207 6.64 -2.56 0.90
C GLN A 207 7.55 -1.64 0.08
N THR A 208 7.56 -0.36 0.41
CA THR A 208 8.54 0.59 -0.12
C THR A 208 9.86 0.37 0.61
N LEU A 209 10.89 0.08 -0.17
CA LEU A 209 12.24 -0.12 0.36
C LEU A 209 12.94 1.24 0.27
N GLY A 210 13.21 1.86 1.42
CA GLY A 210 13.78 3.21 1.46
C GLY A 210 15.14 3.32 0.76
N THR A 211 15.61 4.53 0.47
CA THR A 211 16.85 4.78 -0.30
C THR A 211 18.15 4.77 0.54
N GLY A 212 18.10 4.16 1.72
CA GLY A 212 19.19 4.13 2.70
C GLY A 212 20.40 3.29 2.25
N PHE A 213 21.51 3.38 3.02
CA PHE A 213 22.77 2.68 2.71
C PHE A 213 22.58 1.18 2.41
N PHE A 214 21.81 0.48 3.24
CA PHE A 214 21.54 -0.95 3.07
C PHE A 214 20.76 -1.27 1.78
N ALA A 215 19.80 -0.42 1.41
CA ALA A 215 19.02 -0.59 0.20
C ALA A 215 19.87 -0.34 -1.06
N ARG A 216 20.76 0.66 -1.04
CA ARG A 216 21.70 0.91 -2.15
C ARG A 216 22.70 -0.23 -2.31
N ARG A 217 23.22 -0.75 -1.20
CA ARG A 217 24.10 -1.92 -1.21
C ARG A 217 23.39 -3.15 -1.77
N ARG A 218 22.16 -3.43 -1.31
CA ARG A 218 21.36 -4.54 -1.81
C ARG A 218 21.06 -4.40 -3.31
N LEU A 219 20.70 -3.20 -3.76
CA LEU A 219 20.49 -2.89 -5.17
C LEU A 219 21.74 -3.18 -6.01
N GLN A 220 22.92 -2.78 -5.52
CA GLN A 220 24.19 -3.07 -6.18
C GLN A 220 24.46 -4.58 -6.24
N GLU A 221 24.30 -5.29 -5.13
CA GLU A 221 24.46 -6.76 -5.07
C GLU A 221 23.50 -7.50 -6.02
N LEU A 222 22.30 -6.98 -6.23
CA LEU A 222 21.32 -7.56 -7.17
C LEU A 222 21.68 -7.29 -8.62
N LYS A 223 22.18 -6.09 -8.93
CA LYS A 223 22.63 -5.72 -10.29
C LYS A 223 23.88 -6.48 -10.72
N GLU A 224 24.79 -6.77 -9.79
CA GLU A 224 26.00 -7.57 -10.05
C GLU A 224 25.69 -9.06 -10.30
N LYS A 225 24.48 -9.53 -9.94
CA LYS A 225 24.03 -10.93 -10.14
C LYS A 225 23.18 -11.15 -11.39
N GLN A 226 22.89 -10.09 -12.15
CA GLN A 226 22.20 -10.16 -13.45
C GLN A 226 23.18 -10.41 -14.58
#